data_AF-A0AA41VKK1-F1
#
_entry.id   AF-A0AA41VKK1-F1
#
_cell.length_a   1.000
_cell.length_b   1.000
_cell.length_c   1.000
_cell.angle_alpha   90.00
_cell.angle_beta   90.00
_cell.angle_gamma   90.00
#
_symmetry.space_group_name_H-M   'P 1'
#
loop_
_entity.id
_entity.type
_entity.pdbx_description
1 polymer ?
#
loop_
_entity_poly.entity_id
_entity_poly.type
_entity_poly.pdbx_seq_one_letter_code
_entity_poly.pdbx_strand_id
1 'polypeptide(L)'
;MGSTGEADRKRRHFSSISPTAVAKNNSSSLLPCSLDKKIDTGVLEYRNQKLFKELETQKVEYHARQSKYSQLKDRQEAYDDTLIVVDCSWNQLVNELESHSIHTRGSLSNGQVSKQSSTAGAISSPDDTFLSRLLETGATDSCSANSSPAETVVDNCSSSLATRCIIENIVATIEDLRKVKARVSTALSEKFSIDDPDIRKTSADLIAEVNNLREAFDINHLKHKSVSHEVQNHRDTDARNKAELKRLSGDLESTIRELEESNSQLATLKVQKDASRGLPIPVLNFGNKHVSVEKTRDKQKDIQDMECTLKELLELASSRLLEVQNLHEGRIQILKKLSGLQCTMKDLKYISSSKAYLLLNDQLEKSKDELIRCRSMWEKLQVEKDNFAWREADLTVKADAADISRRAASVADSWIRDLEKELHKQLDQRNMFEIKLEENSGEPGRK
;
A
#
# COMPACT_ATOMS: atom_id res chain seq x y z
N MET A 1 10.34 -31.82 39.52
CA MET A 1 9.14 -32.68 39.61
C MET A 1 8.34 -32.51 38.32
N GLY A 2 8.27 -33.56 37.49
CA GLY A 2 7.51 -33.71 36.21
C GLY A 2 8.01 -32.88 35.03
N SER A 3 8.67 -33.35 33.96
CA SER A 3 8.78 -34.63 33.21
C SER A 3 7.52 -35.12 32.50
N THR A 4 7.48 -34.87 31.17
CA THR A 4 7.18 -35.79 30.04
C THR A 4 7.03 -34.90 28.79
N GLY A 5 7.74 -35.03 27.66
CA GLY A 5 8.37 -36.19 27.03
C GLY A 5 7.54 -36.59 25.79
N GLU A 6 7.48 -35.75 24.74
CA GLU A 6 6.79 -36.07 23.48
C GLU A 6 7.74 -36.74 22.48
N ALA A 7 7.26 -37.85 21.88
CA ALA A 7 7.99 -38.67 20.94
C ALA A 7 7.46 -38.53 19.49
N ASP A 8 8.41 -38.24 18.61
CA ASP A 8 8.59 -38.70 17.21
C ASP A 8 7.37 -39.31 16.46
N ARG A 9 6.72 -38.51 15.60
CA ARG A 9 5.70 -38.98 14.64
C ARG A 9 6.35 -39.34 13.29
N LYS A 10 6.69 -40.62 13.11
CA LYS A 10 7.05 -41.18 11.80
C LYS A 10 5.83 -41.43 10.92
N ARG A 11 5.87 -40.83 9.72
CA ARG A 11 4.98 -41.05 8.58
C ARG A 11 4.83 -42.55 8.25
N ARG A 12 3.60 -43.01 8.03
CA ARG A 12 3.32 -44.22 7.25
C ARG A 12 2.63 -43.83 5.95
N HIS A 13 3.23 -44.26 4.85
CA HIS A 13 2.76 -44.11 3.49
C HIS A 13 1.54 -45.01 3.25
N PHE A 14 0.49 -44.47 2.63
CA PHE A 14 -0.59 -45.24 2.03
C PHE A 14 -0.36 -45.26 0.51
N SER A 15 -0.23 -46.45 -0.06
CA SER A 15 -0.22 -46.66 -1.51
C SER A 15 -1.58 -47.25 -1.92
N SER A 16 -2.19 -46.54 -2.86
CA SER A 16 -3.39 -46.86 -3.63
C SER A 16 -3.18 -48.05 -4.57
N ILE A 17 -4.19 -48.91 -4.68
CA ILE A 17 -4.35 -49.83 -5.82
C ILE A 17 -5.80 -49.73 -6.28
N SER A 18 -5.99 -49.14 -7.46
CA SER A 18 -7.18 -49.33 -8.29
C SER A 18 -6.96 -50.53 -9.21
N PRO A 19 -8.01 -51.30 -9.57
CA PRO A 19 -8.00 -52.09 -10.79
C PRO A 19 -9.11 -51.63 -11.74
N THR A 20 -8.72 -51.28 -12.97
CA THR A 20 -9.61 -51.21 -14.14
C THR A 20 -9.14 -52.25 -15.15
N ALA A 21 -9.97 -53.25 -15.44
CA ALA A 21 -9.90 -54.02 -16.68
C ALA A 21 -11.22 -54.75 -16.98
N VAL A 22 -11.99 -54.11 -17.87
CA VAL A 22 -12.71 -54.65 -19.04
C VAL A 22 -13.20 -56.11 -18.98
N ALA A 23 -14.53 -56.24 -18.98
CA ALA A 23 -15.29 -57.46 -19.23
C ALA A 23 -15.23 -57.90 -20.71
N LYS A 24 -15.15 -59.21 -20.93
CA LYS A 24 -15.52 -59.85 -22.21
C LYS A 24 -16.32 -61.12 -21.92
N ASN A 25 -17.54 -61.13 -22.44
CA ASN A 25 -18.53 -62.21 -22.34
C ASN A 25 -18.04 -63.52 -23.00
N ASN A 26 -18.37 -64.67 -22.40
CA ASN A 26 -19.27 -65.66 -23.01
C ASN A 26 -19.55 -66.85 -22.06
N SER A 27 -20.77 -67.36 -22.19
CA SER A 27 -21.54 -68.20 -21.29
C SER A 27 -21.31 -69.71 -21.41
N SER A 28 -21.41 -70.36 -20.25
CA SER A 28 -21.95 -71.70 -19.95
C SER A 28 -21.39 -72.96 -20.64
N SER A 29 -20.89 -73.89 -19.82
CA SER A 29 -21.55 -75.20 -19.64
C SER A 29 -20.93 -75.98 -18.46
N LEU A 30 -21.82 -76.60 -17.69
CA LEU A 30 -21.63 -77.31 -16.42
C LEU A 30 -20.76 -78.56 -16.52
N LEU A 31 -19.83 -78.75 -15.57
CA LEU A 31 -19.64 -80.02 -14.84
C LEU A 31 -18.75 -79.79 -13.60
N PRO A 32 -18.97 -80.56 -12.50
CA PRO A 32 -18.57 -80.22 -11.15
C PRO A 32 -17.16 -80.73 -10.86
N CYS A 33 -16.25 -79.82 -10.51
CA CYS A 33 -14.93 -80.20 -10.01
C CYS A 33 -14.87 -79.85 -8.53
N SER A 34 -15.17 -80.86 -7.70
CA SER A 34 -14.85 -80.87 -6.27
C SER A 34 -13.34 -80.75 -6.12
N LEU A 35 -12.88 -79.52 -5.88
CA LEU A 35 -11.56 -79.25 -5.33
C LEU A 35 -11.74 -78.30 -4.17
N ASP A 36 -12.05 -78.88 -3.01
CA ASP A 36 -11.93 -78.28 -1.69
C ASP A 36 -10.49 -77.76 -1.49
N LYS A 37 -10.21 -76.56 -1.99
CA LYS A 37 -9.33 -75.64 -1.29
C LYS A 37 -10.22 -74.97 -0.27
N LYS A 38 -10.23 -75.48 0.97
CA LYS A 38 -10.75 -74.80 2.15
C LYS A 38 -10.23 -73.36 2.12
N ILE A 39 -11.01 -72.43 1.60
CA ILE A 39 -10.82 -71.02 1.87
C ILE A 39 -11.15 -70.93 3.36
N ASP A 40 -10.11 -70.70 4.15
CA ASP A 40 -10.20 -70.65 5.60
C ASP A 40 -11.29 -69.64 5.97
N THR A 41 -12.42 -70.14 6.48
CA THR A 41 -13.65 -69.35 6.71
C THR A 41 -13.35 -68.14 7.59
N GLY A 42 -12.39 -68.27 8.52
CA GLY A 42 -11.93 -67.16 9.36
C GLY A 42 -11.21 -66.04 8.61
N VAL A 43 -10.47 -66.36 7.54
CA VAL A 43 -9.82 -65.33 6.69
C VAL A 43 -10.85 -64.55 5.88
N LEU A 44 -11.92 -65.21 5.43
CA LEU A 44 -13.02 -64.57 4.71
C LEU A 44 -13.85 -63.66 5.65
N GLU A 45 -14.18 -64.14 6.85
CA GLU A 45 -14.84 -63.34 7.89
C GLU A 45 -14.03 -62.11 8.28
N TYR A 46 -12.72 -62.27 8.51
CA TYR A 46 -11.83 -61.16 8.83
C TYR A 46 -11.76 -60.13 7.68
N ARG A 47 -11.69 -60.59 6.44
CA ARG A 47 -11.68 -59.71 5.26
C ARG A 47 -13.00 -58.95 5.12
N ASN A 48 -14.13 -59.61 5.34
CA ASN A 48 -15.45 -58.97 5.35
C ASN A 48 -15.59 -57.95 6.48
N GLN A 49 -15.10 -58.26 7.69
CA GLN A 49 -15.14 -57.33 8.81
C GLN A 49 -14.27 -56.09 8.55
N LYS A 50 -13.10 -56.27 7.90
CA LYS A 50 -12.24 -55.15 7.51
C LYS A 50 -12.92 -54.26 6.46
N LEU A 51 -13.51 -54.86 5.42
CA LEU A 51 -14.26 -54.11 4.40
C LEU A 51 -15.46 -53.37 4.99
N PHE A 52 -16.16 -53.98 5.94
CA PHE A 52 -17.26 -53.34 6.65
C PHE A 52 -16.80 -52.09 7.43
N LYS A 53 -15.68 -52.17 8.15
CA LYS A 53 -15.11 -51.02 8.87
C LYS A 53 -14.69 -49.90 7.93
N GLU A 54 -14.11 -50.24 6.79
CA GLU A 54 -13.70 -49.27 5.76
C GLU A 54 -14.92 -48.59 5.12
N LEU A 55 -15.97 -49.36 4.85
CA LEU A 55 -17.24 -48.84 4.34
C LEU A 55 -17.93 -47.90 5.34
N GLU A 56 -17.95 -48.25 6.62
CA GLU A 56 -18.51 -47.37 7.66
C GLU A 56 -17.71 -46.07 7.80
N THR A 57 -16.38 -46.15 7.68
CA THR A 57 -15.51 -44.96 7.69
C THR A 57 -15.79 -44.06 6.49
N GLN A 58 -15.87 -44.63 5.28
CA GLN A 58 -16.19 -43.89 4.06
C GLN A 58 -17.58 -43.25 4.11
N LYS A 59 -18.57 -43.92 4.73
CA LYS A 59 -19.92 -43.38 4.92
C LYS A 59 -19.92 -42.14 5.80
N VAL A 60 -19.17 -42.17 6.92
CA VAL A 60 -19.01 -41.00 7.80
C VAL A 60 -18.32 -39.85 7.06
N GLU A 61 -17.24 -40.13 6.32
CA GLU A 61 -16.55 -39.11 5.51
C GLU A 61 -17.44 -38.51 4.42
N TYR A 62 -18.26 -39.33 3.77
CA TYR A 62 -19.23 -38.87 2.78
C TYR A 62 -20.24 -37.90 3.40
N HIS A 63 -20.81 -38.25 4.56
CA HIS A 63 -21.74 -37.35 5.26
C HIS A 63 -21.07 -36.05 5.71
N ALA A 64 -19.81 -36.09 6.17
CA ALA A 64 -19.07 -34.89 6.51
C ALA A 64 -18.84 -33.97 5.30
N ARG A 65 -18.48 -34.54 4.14
CA ARG A 65 -18.32 -33.79 2.89
C ARG A 65 -19.64 -33.21 2.39
N GLN A 66 -20.72 -33.99 2.46
CA GLN A 66 -22.07 -33.54 2.07
C GLN A 66 -22.55 -32.38 2.95
N SER A 67 -22.30 -32.44 4.26
CA SER A 67 -22.60 -31.34 5.18
C SER A 67 -21.80 -30.08 4.83
N LYS A 68 -20.50 -30.21 4.52
CA LYS A 68 -19.67 -29.07 4.12
C LYS A 68 -20.11 -28.45 2.80
N TYR A 69 -20.51 -29.27 1.83
CA TYR A 69 -21.05 -28.80 0.55
C TYR A 69 -22.33 -27.97 0.76
N SER A 70 -23.24 -28.46 1.61
CA SER A 70 -24.48 -27.74 1.94
C SER A 70 -24.18 -26.38 2.58
N GLN A 71 -23.26 -26.33 3.56
CA GLN A 71 -22.84 -25.06 4.18
C GLN A 71 -22.24 -24.06 3.17
N LEU A 72 -21.44 -24.53 2.22
CA LEU A 72 -20.87 -23.66 1.19
C LEU A 72 -21.95 -23.15 0.23
N LYS A 73 -22.94 -23.98 -0.10
CA LYS A 73 -24.08 -23.58 -0.92
C LYS A 73 -24.91 -22.49 -0.24
N ASP A 74 -25.24 -22.66 1.05
CA ASP A 74 -25.98 -21.67 1.83
C ASP A 74 -25.21 -20.34 1.93
N ARG A 75 -23.87 -20.42 2.07
CA ARG A 75 -23.01 -19.22 2.09
C ARG A 75 -22.96 -18.51 0.73
N GLN A 76 -23.00 -19.25 -0.37
CA GLN A 76 -23.06 -18.68 -1.72
C GLN A 76 -24.39 -17.96 -1.92
N GLU A 77 -25.51 -18.58 -1.54
CA GLU A 77 -26.83 -17.97 -1.63
C GLU A 77 -26.91 -16.65 -0.85
N ALA A 78 -26.41 -16.63 0.40
CA ALA A 78 -26.35 -15.40 1.20
C ALA A 78 -25.44 -14.31 0.58
N TYR A 79 -24.37 -14.71 -0.12
CA TYR A 79 -23.50 -13.77 -0.83
C TYR A 79 -24.21 -13.18 -2.05
N ASP A 80 -24.91 -14.02 -2.82
CA ASP A 80 -25.67 -13.59 -4.00
C ASP A 80 -26.82 -12.65 -3.60
N ASP A 81 -27.52 -12.92 -2.49
CA ASP A 81 -28.53 -12.02 -1.91
C ASP A 81 -27.93 -10.64 -1.56
N THR A 82 -26.73 -10.64 -0.97
CA THR A 82 -26.03 -9.40 -0.64
C THR A 82 -25.67 -8.61 -1.90
N LEU A 83 -25.25 -9.30 -2.96
CA LEU A 83 -24.90 -8.67 -4.23
C LEU A 83 -26.12 -8.00 -4.88
N ILE A 84 -27.28 -8.66 -4.84
CA ILE A 84 -28.55 -8.10 -5.34
C ILE A 84 -28.92 -6.83 -4.57
N VAL A 85 -28.80 -6.84 -3.23
CA VAL A 85 -29.09 -5.65 -2.41
C VAL A 85 -28.14 -4.49 -2.73
N VAL A 86 -26.85 -4.78 -2.94
CA VAL A 86 -25.86 -3.77 -3.34
C VAL A 86 -26.20 -3.18 -4.71
N ASP A 87 -26.54 -4.01 -5.69
CA ASP A 87 -26.91 -3.56 -7.03
C ASP A 87 -28.18 -2.69 -7.01
N CYS A 88 -29.20 -3.09 -6.26
CA CYS A 88 -30.41 -2.30 -6.06
C CYS A 88 -30.09 -0.94 -5.41
N SER A 89 -29.24 -0.92 -4.38
CA SER A 89 -28.84 0.32 -3.69
C SER A 89 -28.03 1.24 -4.60
N TRP A 90 -27.17 0.67 -5.45
CA TRP A 90 -26.39 1.41 -6.44
C TRP A 90 -27.29 2.07 -7.48
N ASN A 91 -28.23 1.30 -8.05
CA ASN A 91 -29.19 1.81 -9.02
C ASN A 91 -30.09 2.89 -8.40
N GLN A 92 -30.51 2.73 -7.15
CA GLN A 92 -31.26 3.76 -6.44
C GLN A 92 -30.46 5.06 -6.29
N LEU A 93 -29.19 4.98 -5.88
CA LEU A 93 -28.31 6.15 -5.75
C LEU A 93 -28.14 6.89 -7.08
N VAL A 94 -27.95 6.15 -8.18
CA VAL A 94 -27.82 6.73 -9.52
C VAL A 94 -29.11 7.46 -9.92
N ASN A 95 -30.28 6.86 -9.69
CA ASN A 95 -31.58 7.47 -9.99
C ASN A 95 -31.85 8.71 -9.13
N GLU A 96 -31.52 8.67 -7.84
CA GLU A 96 -31.65 9.82 -6.93
C GLU A 96 -30.75 10.97 -7.40
N LEU A 97 -29.50 10.67 -7.74
CA LEU A 97 -28.54 11.66 -8.25
C LEU A 97 -29.01 12.28 -9.58
N GLU A 98 -29.58 11.48 -10.47
CA GLU A 98 -30.19 11.96 -11.72
C GLU A 98 -31.34 12.93 -11.43
N SER A 99 -32.26 12.54 -10.54
CA SER A 99 -33.40 13.38 -10.17
C SER A 99 -32.98 14.70 -9.55
N HIS A 100 -31.99 14.69 -8.65
CA HIS A 100 -31.45 15.89 -8.02
C HIS A 100 -30.72 16.78 -9.03
N SER A 101 -29.99 16.19 -9.98
CA SER A 101 -29.32 16.92 -11.06
C SER A 101 -30.33 17.68 -11.94
N ILE A 102 -31.42 17.03 -12.34
CA ILE A 102 -32.50 17.64 -13.13
C ILE A 102 -33.19 18.75 -12.35
N HIS A 103 -33.51 18.52 -11.07
CA HIS A 103 -34.18 19.51 -10.22
C HIS A 103 -33.33 20.77 -10.00
N THR A 104 -32.03 20.60 -9.78
CA THR A 104 -31.09 21.71 -9.55
C THR A 104 -30.96 22.58 -10.81
N ARG A 105 -30.93 21.98 -12.00
CA ARG A 105 -30.95 22.72 -13.28
C ARG A 105 -32.27 23.46 -13.53
N GLY A 106 -33.40 22.82 -13.25
CA GLY A 106 -34.74 23.42 -13.43
C GLY A 106 -34.94 24.68 -12.57
N SER A 107 -34.49 24.64 -11.31
CA SER A 107 -34.68 25.73 -10.34
C SER A 107 -33.96 27.03 -10.72
N LEU A 108 -32.79 26.92 -11.39
CA LEU A 108 -31.96 28.08 -11.76
C LEU A 108 -32.37 28.69 -13.11
N SER A 109 -32.95 27.90 -14.01
CA SER A 109 -33.33 28.32 -15.37
C SER A 109 -34.61 29.19 -15.44
N ASN A 110 -35.43 29.20 -14.39
CA ASN A 110 -36.68 29.97 -14.34
C ASN A 110 -36.49 31.51 -14.28
N GLY A 111 -35.25 32.01 -14.34
CA GLY A 111 -34.94 33.45 -14.26
C GLY A 111 -34.38 34.11 -15.53
N GLN A 112 -33.95 33.38 -16.56
CA GLN A 112 -33.34 34.00 -17.75
C GLN A 112 -33.76 33.31 -19.05
N VAL A 113 -34.86 33.79 -19.63
CA VAL A 113 -35.06 33.77 -21.08
C VAL A 113 -34.02 34.72 -21.67
N SER A 114 -32.92 34.19 -22.21
CA SER A 114 -32.09 34.95 -23.14
C SER A 114 -31.55 34.06 -24.25
N LYS A 115 -32.04 34.36 -25.45
CA LYS A 115 -31.61 33.81 -26.74
C LYS A 115 -30.10 33.94 -26.88
N GLN A 116 -29.39 32.84 -27.12
CA GLN A 116 -28.17 32.91 -27.92
C GLN A 116 -28.13 31.82 -28.98
N SER A 117 -27.80 32.31 -30.16
CA SER A 117 -27.83 31.68 -31.47
C SER A 117 -26.87 30.51 -31.55
N SER A 118 -27.37 29.42 -32.13
CA SER A 118 -26.54 28.41 -32.78
C SER A 118 -25.70 29.06 -33.87
N THR A 119 -24.39 28.92 -33.78
CA THR A 119 -23.50 28.92 -34.94
C THR A 119 -22.52 27.78 -34.74
N ALA A 120 -22.77 26.72 -35.49
CA ALA A 120 -21.91 25.56 -35.63
C ALA A 120 -20.52 26.00 -36.11
N GLY A 121 -19.51 25.66 -35.33
CA GLY A 121 -18.10 25.77 -35.66
C GLY A 121 -17.36 24.92 -34.64
N ALA A 122 -17.05 23.69 -35.01
CA ALA A 122 -16.46 22.67 -34.15
C ALA A 122 -15.12 23.15 -33.57
N ILE A 123 -15.15 23.58 -32.31
CA ILE A 123 -14.00 23.62 -31.43
C ILE A 123 -14.49 23.00 -30.13
N SER A 124 -14.16 21.73 -29.91
CA SER A 124 -14.43 21.04 -28.66
C SER A 124 -13.78 21.83 -27.53
N SER A 125 -14.62 22.36 -26.62
CA SER A 125 -14.17 23.00 -25.39
C SER A 125 -13.30 22.03 -24.58
N PRO A 126 -12.27 22.50 -23.84
CA PRO A 126 -11.50 21.68 -22.90
C PRO A 126 -12.38 20.87 -21.94
N ASP A 127 -13.56 21.40 -21.61
CA ASP A 127 -14.54 20.74 -20.74
C ASP A 127 -15.16 19.52 -21.42
N ASP A 128 -15.43 19.59 -22.73
CA ASP A 128 -16.03 18.49 -23.49
C ASP A 128 -15.04 17.32 -23.66
N THR A 129 -13.74 17.64 -23.76
CA THR A 129 -12.66 16.65 -23.74
C THR A 129 -12.42 16.03 -22.36
N PHE A 130 -12.62 16.80 -21.29
CA PHE A 130 -12.57 16.28 -19.92
C PHE A 130 -13.75 15.34 -19.62
N LEU A 131 -14.97 15.73 -19.98
CA LEU A 131 -16.17 14.91 -19.81
C LEU A 131 -16.09 13.63 -20.64
N SER A 132 -15.60 13.73 -21.87
CA SER A 132 -15.37 12.57 -22.73
C SER A 132 -14.35 11.61 -22.11
N ARG A 133 -13.21 12.09 -21.61
CA ARG A 133 -12.21 11.25 -20.91
C ARG A 133 -12.71 10.62 -19.62
N LEU A 134 -13.61 11.29 -18.91
CA LEU A 134 -14.15 10.78 -17.65
C LEU A 134 -15.14 9.63 -17.88
N LEU A 135 -15.86 9.67 -19.02
CA LEU A 135 -16.77 8.62 -19.47
C LEU A 135 -16.05 7.50 -20.22
N GLU A 136 -14.87 7.79 -20.78
CA GLU A 136 -13.95 6.81 -21.34
C GLU A 136 -13.38 5.98 -20.18
N THR A 137 -14.11 4.92 -19.83
CA THR A 137 -13.69 3.91 -18.83
C THR A 137 -12.22 3.56 -19.05
N GLY A 138 -11.41 3.87 -18.04
CA GLY A 138 -9.97 4.10 -18.21
C GLY A 138 -9.19 2.98 -18.89
N ALA A 139 -8.18 3.41 -19.66
CA ALA A 139 -6.90 2.73 -19.94
C ALA A 139 -6.88 1.19 -19.77
N THR A 140 -7.76 0.51 -20.48
CA THR A 140 -7.67 -0.93 -20.74
C THR A 140 -7.75 -1.19 -22.24
N ASP A 141 -6.95 -0.43 -23.00
CA ASP A 141 -6.51 -0.85 -24.33
C ASP A 141 -5.49 -1.99 -24.16
N SER A 142 -6.02 -3.19 -23.88
CA SER A 142 -5.36 -4.42 -24.29
C SER A 142 -6.12 -4.93 -25.51
N CYS A 143 -5.53 -4.70 -26.68
CA CYS A 143 -5.91 -5.35 -27.92
C CYS A 143 -6.02 -6.87 -27.71
N SER A 144 -7.25 -7.37 -27.67
CA SER A 144 -7.56 -8.73 -28.10
C SER A 144 -8.57 -8.62 -29.23
N ALA A 145 -8.03 -8.50 -30.45
CA ALA A 145 -8.79 -8.83 -31.64
C ALA A 145 -9.07 -10.34 -31.59
N ASN A 146 -10.31 -10.70 -31.25
CA ASN A 146 -11.00 -11.86 -31.79
C ASN A 146 -12.51 -11.68 -31.58
N SER A 147 -13.21 -11.65 -32.69
CA SER A 147 -14.62 -11.34 -32.86
C SER A 147 -15.57 -12.41 -32.33
N SER A 148 -16.62 -12.00 -31.61
CA SER A 148 -18.01 -12.41 -31.89
C SER A 148 -19.03 -11.46 -31.21
N PRO A 149 -20.27 -11.34 -31.73
CA PRO A 149 -21.07 -10.13 -31.59
C PRO A 149 -22.25 -10.24 -30.61
N ALA A 150 -22.65 -9.06 -30.10
CA ALA A 150 -23.99 -8.65 -29.67
C ALA A 150 -24.67 -9.42 -28.52
N GLU A 151 -24.65 -8.83 -27.31
CA GLU A 151 -25.90 -8.64 -26.52
C GLU A 151 -25.77 -7.75 -25.26
N THR A 152 -24.57 -7.30 -24.84
CA THR A 152 -24.42 -6.56 -23.57
C THR A 152 -24.05 -5.08 -23.69
N VAL A 153 -24.01 -4.53 -24.91
CA VAL A 153 -23.58 -3.13 -25.15
C VAL A 153 -24.68 -2.10 -24.81
N VAL A 154 -25.95 -2.53 -24.71
CA VAL A 154 -27.08 -1.59 -24.55
C VAL A 154 -27.18 -1.02 -23.12
N ASP A 155 -26.80 -1.78 -22.09
CA ASP A 155 -26.98 -1.36 -20.69
C ASP A 155 -25.87 -0.41 -20.22
N ASN A 156 -24.62 -0.68 -20.62
CA ASN A 156 -23.49 0.21 -20.33
C ASN A 156 -23.62 1.57 -21.03
N CYS A 157 -24.30 1.63 -22.18
CA CYS A 157 -24.48 2.87 -22.94
C CYS A 157 -25.50 3.81 -22.28
N SER A 158 -26.58 3.27 -21.70
CA SER A 158 -27.59 4.07 -20.98
C SER A 158 -27.04 4.65 -19.67
N SER A 159 -26.29 3.86 -18.89
CA SER A 159 -25.63 4.34 -17.67
C SER A 159 -24.56 5.41 -17.94
N SER A 160 -23.80 5.25 -19.03
CA SER A 160 -22.81 6.24 -19.48
C SER A 160 -23.47 7.57 -19.91
N LEU A 161 -24.58 7.50 -20.66
CA LEU A 161 -25.34 8.68 -21.07
C LEU A 161 -26.01 9.40 -19.89
N ALA A 162 -26.61 8.67 -18.95
CA ALA A 162 -27.19 9.25 -17.73
C ALA A 162 -26.10 9.95 -16.89
N THR A 163 -24.96 9.29 -16.70
CA THR A 163 -23.80 9.85 -16.00
C THR A 163 -23.29 11.12 -16.68
N ARG A 164 -23.20 11.13 -18.02
CA ARG A 164 -22.83 12.31 -18.81
C ARG A 164 -23.78 13.47 -18.58
N CYS A 165 -25.09 13.23 -18.68
CA CYS A 165 -26.11 14.24 -18.46
C CYS A 165 -26.09 14.78 -17.02
N ILE A 166 -25.86 13.91 -16.03
CA ILE A 166 -25.72 14.31 -14.62
C ILE A 166 -24.55 15.28 -14.46
N ILE A 167 -23.39 14.95 -15.03
CA ILE A 167 -22.18 15.77 -14.90
C ILE A 167 -22.33 17.09 -15.66
N GLU A 168 -22.85 17.07 -16.89
CA GLU A 168 -23.11 18.28 -17.68
C GLU A 168 -24.03 19.25 -16.92
N ASN A 169 -25.09 18.75 -16.30
CA ASN A 169 -26.00 19.54 -15.47
C ASN A 169 -25.30 20.10 -14.21
N ILE A 170 -24.48 19.30 -13.52
CA ILE A 170 -23.71 19.77 -12.35
C ILE A 170 -22.73 20.88 -12.76
N VAL A 171 -22.01 20.71 -13.86
CA VAL A 171 -21.08 21.74 -14.38
C VAL A 171 -21.83 23.03 -14.72
N ALA A 172 -22.96 22.93 -15.41
CA ALA A 172 -23.79 24.09 -15.74
C ALA A 172 -24.31 24.82 -14.49
N THR A 173 -24.81 24.06 -13.50
CA THR A 173 -25.30 24.64 -12.24
C THR A 173 -24.20 25.33 -11.44
N ILE A 174 -22.99 24.76 -11.38
CA ILE A 174 -21.82 25.39 -10.74
C ILE A 174 -21.48 26.71 -11.43
N GLU A 175 -21.49 26.72 -12.76
CA GLU A 175 -21.16 27.92 -13.52
C GLU A 175 -22.20 29.04 -13.31
N ASP A 176 -23.47 28.70 -13.26
CA ASP A 176 -24.52 29.67 -12.95
C ASP A 176 -24.47 30.14 -11.49
N LEU A 177 -24.12 29.25 -10.54
CA LEU A 177 -23.86 29.62 -9.14
C LEU A 177 -22.67 30.58 -9.02
N ARG A 178 -21.61 30.37 -9.81
CA ARG A 178 -20.47 31.29 -9.90
C ARG A 178 -20.91 32.65 -10.44
N LYS A 179 -21.75 32.71 -11.47
CA LYS A 179 -22.31 33.96 -11.99
C LYS A 179 -23.17 34.68 -10.95
N VAL A 180 -24.03 33.95 -10.23
CA VAL A 180 -24.85 34.53 -9.14
C VAL A 180 -23.96 35.04 -8.02
N LYS A 181 -22.95 34.26 -7.59
CA LYS A 181 -21.96 34.68 -6.59
C LYS A 181 -21.20 35.93 -7.03
N ALA A 182 -20.79 36.02 -8.29
CA ALA A 182 -20.13 37.20 -8.83
C ALA A 182 -21.05 38.43 -8.80
N ARG A 183 -22.31 38.30 -9.24
CA ARG A 183 -23.32 39.38 -9.20
C ARG A 183 -23.61 39.84 -7.77
N VAL A 184 -23.74 38.90 -6.84
CA VAL A 184 -23.94 39.20 -5.41
C VAL A 184 -22.70 39.89 -4.85
N SER A 185 -21.50 39.37 -5.13
CA SER A 185 -20.24 39.98 -4.65
C SER A 185 -20.07 41.40 -5.17
N THR A 186 -20.38 41.67 -6.45
CA THR A 186 -20.33 43.03 -7.00
C THR A 186 -21.37 43.94 -6.36
N ALA A 187 -22.61 43.47 -6.17
CA ALA A 187 -23.67 44.24 -5.51
C ALA A 187 -23.39 44.47 -4.01
N LEU A 188 -22.72 43.53 -3.35
CA LEU A 188 -22.25 43.64 -1.96
C LEU A 188 -21.15 44.69 -1.86
N SER A 189 -20.17 44.64 -2.76
CA SER A 189 -19.08 45.61 -2.83
C SER A 189 -19.56 47.02 -3.20
N GLU A 190 -20.64 47.16 -3.98
CA GLU A 190 -21.28 48.45 -4.28
C GLU A 190 -22.10 48.99 -3.10
N LYS A 191 -22.73 48.12 -2.29
CA LYS A 191 -23.55 48.52 -1.15
C LYS A 191 -22.75 48.77 0.14
N PHE A 192 -21.60 48.13 0.31
CA PHE A 192 -20.77 48.29 1.51
C PHE A 192 -19.62 49.26 1.28
N SER A 193 -19.98 50.53 1.23
CA SER A 193 -19.11 51.60 1.72
C SER A 193 -19.65 52.05 3.08
N ILE A 194 -18.80 52.00 4.10
CA ILE A 194 -18.97 52.50 5.49
C ILE A 194 -19.54 51.47 6.52
N ASP A 195 -18.61 50.69 7.08
CA ASP A 195 -18.31 50.57 8.52
C ASP A 195 -19.39 50.17 9.56
N ASP A 196 -20.33 49.27 9.23
CA ASP A 196 -21.24 48.69 10.23
C ASP A 196 -20.57 47.57 11.08
N PRO A 197 -20.49 47.71 12.42
CA PRO A 197 -19.83 46.74 13.30
C PRO A 197 -20.48 45.34 13.34
N ASP A 198 -21.80 45.22 13.17
CA ASP A 198 -22.46 43.90 13.18
C ASP A 198 -22.09 43.08 11.94
N ILE A 199 -21.93 43.75 10.79
CA ILE A 199 -21.56 43.13 9.52
C ILE A 199 -20.12 42.62 9.56
N ARG A 200 -19.20 43.38 10.20
CA ARG A 200 -17.82 42.92 10.45
C ARG A 200 -17.76 41.68 11.34
N LYS A 201 -18.63 41.59 12.34
CA LYS A 201 -18.67 40.42 13.23
C LYS A 201 -19.18 39.18 12.49
N THR A 202 -20.30 39.30 11.77
CA THR A 202 -20.79 38.20 10.94
C THR A 202 -19.82 37.81 9.82
N SER A 203 -19.05 38.75 9.25
CA SER A 203 -18.04 38.41 8.24
C SER A 203 -16.83 37.71 8.85
N ALA A 204 -16.40 38.11 10.06
CA ALA A 204 -15.34 37.42 10.79
C ALA A 204 -15.74 35.98 11.17
N ASP A 205 -16.97 35.78 11.64
CA ASP A 205 -17.51 34.47 11.97
C ASP A 205 -17.62 33.58 10.72
N LEU A 206 -18.09 34.12 9.59
CA LEU A 206 -18.14 33.42 8.31
C LEU A 206 -16.75 33.04 7.78
N ILE A 207 -15.76 33.93 7.91
CA ILE A 207 -14.36 33.66 7.53
C ILE A 207 -13.79 32.53 8.40
N ALA A 208 -14.07 32.53 9.70
CA ALA A 208 -13.64 31.47 10.60
C ALA A 208 -14.27 30.12 10.22
N GLU A 209 -15.57 30.10 9.90
CA GLU A 209 -16.26 28.88 9.49
C GLU A 209 -15.77 28.35 8.13
N VAL A 210 -15.49 29.22 7.16
CA VAL A 210 -14.87 28.83 5.88
C VAL A 210 -13.47 28.22 6.09
N ASN A 211 -12.68 28.79 7.01
CA ASN A 211 -11.36 28.23 7.35
C ASN A 211 -11.48 26.87 8.03
N ASN A 212 -12.42 26.69 8.96
CA ASN A 212 -12.69 25.40 9.61
C ASN A 212 -13.15 24.35 8.59
N LEU A 213 -14.02 24.71 7.64
CA LEU A 213 -14.47 23.82 6.59
C LEU A 213 -13.33 23.44 5.63
N ARG A 214 -12.45 24.38 5.31
CA ARG A 214 -11.25 24.12 4.50
C ARG A 214 -10.31 23.15 5.22
N GLU A 215 -10.08 23.34 6.51
CA GLU A 215 -9.23 22.44 7.29
C GLU A 215 -9.85 21.04 7.42
N ALA A 216 -11.17 20.95 7.64
CA ALA A 216 -11.89 19.68 7.63
C ALA A 216 -11.83 18.98 6.26
N PHE A 217 -11.93 19.74 5.17
CA PHE A 217 -11.77 19.23 3.81
C PHE A 217 -10.36 18.70 3.57
N ASP A 218 -9.32 19.43 4.00
CA ASP A 218 -7.93 19.01 3.84
C ASP A 218 -7.65 17.70 4.61
N ILE A 219 -8.17 17.58 5.84
CA ILE A 219 -8.11 16.34 6.62
C ILE A 219 -8.81 15.19 5.88
N ASN A 220 -9.99 15.45 5.32
CA ASN A 220 -10.74 14.42 4.61
C ASN A 220 -10.06 14.01 3.29
N HIS A 221 -9.47 14.97 2.57
CA HIS A 221 -8.68 14.72 1.38
C HIS A 221 -7.44 13.86 1.68
N LEU A 222 -6.73 14.13 2.78
CA LEU A 222 -5.63 13.30 3.25
C LEU A 222 -6.08 11.87 3.57
N LYS A 223 -7.23 11.71 4.24
CA LYS A 223 -7.82 10.38 4.50
C LYS A 223 -8.18 9.66 3.22
N HIS A 224 -8.83 10.32 2.26
CA HIS A 224 -9.16 9.74 0.96
C HIS A 224 -7.90 9.28 0.22
N LYS A 225 -6.86 10.11 0.21
CA LYS A 225 -5.56 9.79 -0.40
C LYS A 225 -4.93 8.55 0.25
N SER A 226 -4.99 8.44 1.57
CA SER A 226 -4.51 7.26 2.31
C SER A 226 -5.29 6.00 1.93
N VAL A 227 -6.63 6.07 1.93
CA VAL A 227 -7.49 4.93 1.60
C VAL A 227 -7.29 4.50 0.15
N SER A 228 -7.18 5.44 -0.80
CA SER A 228 -6.87 5.12 -2.19
C SER A 228 -5.53 4.40 -2.36
N HIS A 229 -4.50 4.85 -1.63
CA HIS A 229 -3.20 4.17 -1.65
C HIS A 229 -3.29 2.74 -1.10
N GLU A 230 -4.05 2.54 -0.02
CA GLU A 230 -4.27 1.21 0.57
C GLU A 230 -5.07 0.28 -0.36
N VAL A 231 -6.11 0.79 -1.01
CA VAL A 231 -6.87 0.06 -2.04
C VAL A 231 -5.98 -0.34 -3.22
N GLN A 232 -5.10 0.56 -3.68
CA GLN A 232 -4.15 0.25 -4.74
C GLN A 232 -3.17 -0.84 -4.32
N ASN A 233 -2.60 -0.74 -3.11
CA ASN A 233 -1.71 -1.77 -2.57
C ASN A 233 -2.38 -3.14 -2.48
N HIS A 234 -3.66 -3.19 -2.10
CA HIS A 234 -4.45 -4.42 -2.07
C HIS A 234 -4.61 -5.01 -3.48
N ARG A 235 -4.96 -4.18 -4.47
CA ARG A 235 -5.06 -4.62 -5.87
C ARG A 235 -3.74 -5.16 -6.39
N ASP A 236 -2.63 -4.49 -6.12
CA ASP A 236 -1.30 -4.92 -6.56
C ASP A 236 -0.87 -6.23 -5.90
N THR A 237 -1.21 -6.40 -4.63
CA THR A 237 -0.93 -7.64 -3.88
C THR A 237 -1.78 -8.80 -4.40
N ASP A 238 -3.06 -8.57 -4.69
CA ASP A 238 -3.94 -9.58 -5.26
C ASP A 238 -3.48 -10.00 -6.66
N ALA A 239 -3.09 -9.04 -7.51
CA ALA A 239 -2.53 -9.31 -8.83
C ALA A 239 -1.25 -10.16 -8.74
N ARG A 240 -0.35 -9.85 -7.79
CA ARG A 240 0.86 -10.64 -7.53
C ARG A 240 0.53 -12.06 -7.07
N ASN A 241 -0.39 -12.21 -6.12
CA ASN A 241 -0.82 -13.52 -5.61
C ASN A 241 -1.44 -14.37 -6.73
N LYS A 242 -2.28 -13.77 -7.58
CA LYS A 242 -2.88 -14.44 -8.73
C LYS A 242 -1.83 -14.90 -9.75
N ALA A 243 -0.79 -14.11 -9.98
CA ALA A 243 0.32 -14.50 -10.83
C ALA A 243 1.14 -15.65 -10.22
N GLU A 244 1.41 -15.62 -8.91
CA GLU A 244 2.11 -16.71 -8.22
C GLU A 244 1.31 -18.00 -8.20
N LEU A 245 -0.01 -17.93 -7.98
CA LEU A 245 -0.90 -19.10 -8.08
C LEU A 245 -0.87 -19.73 -9.47
N LYS A 246 -0.90 -18.92 -10.53
CA LYS A 246 -0.76 -19.41 -11.91
C LYS A 246 0.59 -20.09 -12.14
N ARG A 247 1.68 -19.48 -11.67
CA ARG A 247 3.02 -20.06 -11.77
C ARG A 247 3.11 -21.40 -11.04
N LEU A 248 2.69 -21.45 -9.78
CA LEU A 248 2.69 -22.67 -8.97
C LEU A 248 1.80 -23.77 -9.57
N SER A 249 0.65 -23.41 -10.14
CA SER A 249 -0.21 -24.36 -10.85
C SER A 249 0.52 -24.95 -12.06
N GLY A 250 1.20 -24.12 -12.84
CA GLY A 250 2.00 -24.58 -13.99
C GLY A 250 3.18 -25.46 -13.58
N ASP A 251 3.88 -25.09 -12.50
CA ASP A 251 4.98 -25.88 -11.94
C ASP A 251 4.47 -27.26 -11.47
N LEU A 252 3.33 -27.29 -10.76
CA LEU A 252 2.71 -28.53 -10.31
C LEU A 252 2.33 -29.42 -11.51
N GLU A 253 1.71 -28.86 -12.53
CA GLU A 253 1.36 -29.59 -13.75
C GLU A 253 2.59 -30.13 -14.49
N SER A 254 3.70 -29.38 -14.50
CA SER A 254 4.99 -29.87 -15.01
C SER A 254 5.52 -31.06 -14.20
N THR A 255 5.51 -30.97 -12.88
CA THR A 255 5.98 -32.06 -12.01
C THR A 255 5.12 -33.32 -12.11
N ILE A 256 3.80 -33.16 -12.32
CA ILE A 256 2.89 -34.28 -12.58
C ILE A 256 3.28 -34.96 -13.91
N ARG A 257 3.50 -34.19 -14.98
CA ARG A 257 3.94 -34.74 -16.27
C ARG A 257 5.28 -35.47 -16.18
N GLU A 258 6.27 -34.91 -15.48
CA GLU A 258 7.57 -35.55 -15.24
C GLU A 258 7.43 -36.87 -14.46
N LEU A 259 6.53 -36.91 -13.47
CA LEU A 259 6.26 -38.11 -12.69
C LEU A 259 5.56 -39.20 -13.52
N GLU A 260 4.58 -38.81 -14.34
CA GLU A 260 3.89 -39.72 -15.26
C GLU A 260 4.84 -40.31 -16.31
N GLU A 261 5.77 -39.49 -16.82
CA GLU A 261 6.84 -39.93 -17.73
C GLU A 261 7.78 -40.91 -17.02
N SER A 262 8.26 -40.57 -15.82
CA SER A 262 9.13 -41.46 -15.04
C SER A 262 8.45 -42.80 -14.72
N ASN A 263 7.16 -42.78 -14.38
CA ASN A 263 6.38 -44.00 -14.13
C ASN A 263 6.24 -44.87 -15.41
N SER A 264 6.07 -44.24 -16.57
CA SER A 264 6.03 -44.92 -17.88
C SER A 264 7.39 -45.54 -18.24
N GLN A 265 8.49 -44.83 -17.98
CA GLN A 265 9.85 -45.35 -18.13
C GLN A 265 10.10 -46.55 -17.19
N LEU A 266 9.65 -46.46 -15.94
CA LEU A 266 9.78 -47.55 -14.96
C LEU A 266 8.99 -48.81 -15.37
N ALA A 267 7.77 -48.63 -15.89
CA ALA A 267 6.97 -49.72 -16.43
C ALA A 267 7.68 -50.44 -17.59
N THR A 268 8.33 -49.66 -18.47
CA THR A 268 9.11 -50.19 -19.60
C THR A 268 10.34 -50.99 -19.14
N LEU A 269 11.09 -50.46 -18.17
CA LEU A 269 12.24 -51.15 -17.57
C LEU A 269 11.85 -52.44 -16.85
N LYS A 270 10.67 -52.47 -16.20
CA LYS A 270 10.15 -53.68 -15.55
C LYS A 270 9.88 -54.79 -16.57
N VAL A 271 9.26 -54.45 -17.70
CA VAL A 271 9.02 -55.39 -18.82
C VAL A 271 10.34 -55.90 -19.40
N GLN A 272 11.34 -55.03 -19.57
CA GLN A 272 12.66 -55.41 -20.07
C GLN A 272 13.42 -56.34 -19.10
N LYS A 273 13.33 -56.08 -17.78
CA LYS A 273 13.91 -56.93 -16.74
C LYS A 273 13.27 -58.32 -16.72
N ASP A 274 11.95 -58.38 -16.85
CA ASP A 274 11.23 -59.65 -16.89
C ASP A 274 11.55 -60.44 -18.19
N ALA A 275 11.86 -59.77 -19.29
CA ALA A 275 12.30 -60.38 -20.56
C ALA A 275 13.77 -60.87 -20.54
N SER A 276 14.66 -60.20 -19.80
CA SER A 276 16.12 -60.49 -19.76
C SER A 276 16.51 -61.56 -18.73
N ARG A 277 15.59 -61.97 -17.85
CA ARG A 277 15.80 -63.03 -16.85
C ARG A 277 15.95 -64.44 -17.46
N GLY A 278 15.91 -64.57 -18.79
CA GLY A 278 15.92 -65.84 -19.52
C GLY A 278 17.15 -66.14 -20.39
N LEU A 279 18.22 -65.33 -20.39
CA LEU A 279 19.38 -65.55 -21.29
C LEU A 279 20.72 -65.66 -20.54
N PRO A 280 21.52 -66.73 -20.74
CA PRO A 280 22.87 -66.85 -20.19
C PRO A 280 23.95 -66.19 -21.07
N ILE A 281 24.99 -65.65 -20.41
CA ILE A 281 26.11 -64.88 -21.00
C ILE A 281 27.25 -65.82 -21.43
N PRO A 282 27.89 -65.66 -22.61
CA PRO A 282 29.07 -66.43 -23.01
C PRO A 282 30.41 -65.71 -22.68
N VAL A 283 31.41 -66.50 -22.30
CA VAL A 283 32.81 -66.09 -22.01
C VAL A 283 33.69 -66.33 -23.25
N LEU A 284 34.63 -65.42 -23.52
CA LEU A 284 35.57 -65.44 -24.66
C LEU A 284 37.03 -65.55 -24.18
N ASN A 285 37.82 -66.47 -24.77
CA ASN A 285 39.25 -66.66 -24.52
C ASN A 285 40.09 -66.21 -25.73
N PHE A 286 41.22 -65.53 -25.50
CA PHE A 286 42.22 -65.12 -26.50
C PHE A 286 43.53 -65.90 -26.35
N GLY A 287 44.09 -66.38 -27.47
CA GLY A 287 45.35 -67.15 -27.54
C GLY A 287 46.55 -66.33 -28.06
N ASN A 288 47.77 -66.69 -27.60
CA ASN A 288 49.02 -65.93 -27.71
C ASN A 288 50.11 -66.68 -28.52
N LYS A 289 51.04 -65.98 -29.22
CA LYS A 289 52.33 -66.50 -29.75
C LYS A 289 53.44 -65.41 -29.77
N HIS A 290 54.68 -65.78 -29.36
CA HIS A 290 55.84 -64.95 -29.01
C HIS A 290 56.92 -64.78 -30.12
N VAL A 291 57.74 -63.69 -30.08
CA VAL A 291 58.99 -63.49 -30.89
C VAL A 291 60.15 -62.73 -30.15
N SER A 292 61.34 -63.36 -30.14
CA SER A 292 62.79 -62.96 -30.16
C SER A 292 63.44 -61.85 -29.27
N VAL A 293 64.63 -62.17 -28.73
CA VAL A 293 65.34 -61.66 -27.52
C VAL A 293 66.32 -60.46 -27.70
N GLU A 294 66.79 -60.10 -28.89
CA GLU A 294 67.64 -58.89 -29.03
C GLU A 294 66.78 -57.60 -29.01
N LYS A 295 65.56 -57.69 -29.56
CA LYS A 295 64.48 -56.71 -29.39
C LYS A 295 63.93 -56.71 -27.96
N THR A 296 64.16 -57.73 -27.13
CA THR A 296 63.54 -57.76 -25.80
C THR A 296 64.23 -56.86 -24.80
N ARG A 297 65.51 -56.51 -24.97
CA ARG A 297 66.19 -55.58 -24.03
C ARG A 297 65.75 -54.13 -24.22
N ASP A 298 65.64 -53.68 -25.47
CA ASP A 298 65.09 -52.36 -25.83
C ASP A 298 63.60 -52.29 -25.47
N LYS A 299 62.82 -53.32 -25.82
CA LYS A 299 61.42 -53.44 -25.37
C LYS A 299 61.27 -53.53 -23.85
N GLN A 300 62.19 -54.16 -23.13
CA GLN A 300 62.13 -54.24 -21.67
C GLN A 300 62.38 -52.87 -21.03
N LYS A 301 63.31 -52.09 -21.59
CA LYS A 301 63.56 -50.71 -21.16
C LYS A 301 62.35 -49.82 -21.48
N ASP A 302 61.79 -49.91 -22.69
CA ASP A 302 60.56 -49.21 -23.07
C ASP A 302 59.39 -49.60 -22.18
N ILE A 303 59.23 -50.88 -21.84
CA ILE A 303 58.19 -51.34 -20.90
C ILE A 303 58.42 -50.73 -19.52
N GLN A 304 59.66 -50.68 -19.04
CA GLN A 304 59.98 -50.11 -17.73
C GLN A 304 59.79 -48.58 -17.69
N ASP A 305 60.13 -47.86 -18.77
CA ASP A 305 59.87 -46.43 -18.91
C ASP A 305 58.36 -46.15 -19.04
N MET A 306 57.62 -47.01 -19.74
CA MET A 306 56.15 -46.98 -19.80
C MET A 306 55.50 -47.27 -18.43
N GLU A 307 56.06 -48.19 -17.65
CA GLU A 307 55.62 -48.45 -16.27
C GLU A 307 55.90 -47.25 -15.35
N CYS A 308 57.06 -46.61 -15.49
CA CYS A 308 57.40 -45.37 -14.76
C CYS A 308 56.45 -44.23 -15.12
N THR A 309 56.22 -43.97 -16.40
CA THR A 309 55.28 -42.92 -16.85
C THR A 309 53.84 -43.22 -16.44
N LEU A 310 53.41 -44.50 -16.46
CA LEU A 310 52.09 -44.90 -15.95
C LEU A 310 51.98 -44.62 -14.45
N LYS A 311 53.03 -44.91 -13.66
CA LYS A 311 53.05 -44.63 -12.24
C LYS A 311 52.98 -43.14 -11.94
N GLU A 312 53.77 -42.33 -12.65
CA GLU A 312 53.73 -40.86 -12.55
C GLU A 312 52.35 -40.30 -12.91
N LEU A 313 51.73 -40.80 -14.00
CA LEU A 313 50.38 -40.41 -14.39
C LEU A 313 49.33 -40.81 -13.33
N LEU A 314 49.51 -41.94 -12.67
CA LEU A 314 48.60 -42.43 -11.64
C LEU A 314 48.73 -41.61 -10.34
N GLU A 315 49.96 -41.25 -9.95
CA GLU A 315 50.21 -40.31 -8.85
C GLU A 315 49.67 -38.90 -9.16
N LEU A 316 49.83 -38.43 -10.40
CA LEU A 316 49.28 -37.17 -10.87
C LEU A 316 47.74 -37.19 -10.86
N ALA A 317 47.12 -38.26 -11.35
CA ALA A 317 45.67 -38.44 -11.30
C ALA A 317 45.15 -38.48 -9.85
N SER A 318 45.87 -39.15 -8.95
CA SER A 318 45.52 -39.26 -7.53
C SER A 318 45.61 -37.91 -6.81
N SER A 319 46.69 -37.16 -7.04
CA SER A 319 46.85 -35.81 -6.48
C SER A 319 45.78 -34.84 -6.98
N ARG A 320 45.45 -34.90 -8.28
CA ARG A 320 44.39 -34.06 -8.87
C ARG A 320 43.00 -34.45 -8.37
N LEU A 321 42.74 -35.74 -8.14
CA LEU A 321 41.50 -36.19 -7.51
C LEU A 321 41.35 -35.65 -6.08
N LEU A 322 42.43 -35.70 -5.29
CA LEU A 322 42.44 -35.16 -3.94
C LEU A 322 42.21 -33.65 -3.91
N GLU A 323 42.82 -32.90 -4.84
CA GLU A 323 42.58 -31.46 -4.99
C GLU A 323 41.10 -31.16 -5.30
N VAL A 324 40.50 -31.90 -6.24
CA VAL A 324 39.08 -31.76 -6.57
C VAL A 324 38.19 -32.09 -5.37
N GLN A 325 38.51 -33.12 -4.59
CA GLN A 325 37.78 -33.45 -3.37
C GLN A 325 37.87 -32.33 -2.32
N ASN A 326 39.06 -31.76 -2.11
CA ASN A 326 39.26 -30.64 -1.18
C ASN A 326 38.50 -29.38 -1.62
N LEU A 327 38.53 -29.06 -2.92
CA LEU A 327 37.75 -27.95 -3.47
C LEU A 327 36.23 -28.20 -3.36
N HIS A 328 35.79 -29.44 -3.53
CA HIS A 328 34.39 -29.81 -3.36
C HIS A 328 33.93 -29.63 -1.91
N GLU A 329 34.73 -30.07 -0.93
CA GLU A 329 34.45 -29.84 0.49
C GLU A 329 34.42 -28.34 0.83
N GLY A 330 35.36 -27.56 0.29
CA GLY A 330 35.37 -26.10 0.41
C GLY A 330 34.09 -25.47 -0.15
N ARG A 331 33.62 -25.92 -1.32
CA ARG A 331 32.35 -25.48 -1.90
C ARG A 331 31.16 -25.82 -1.00
N ILE A 332 31.13 -27.02 -0.42
CA ILE A 332 30.06 -27.43 0.52
C ILE A 332 30.04 -26.50 1.74
N GLN A 333 31.19 -26.15 2.30
CA GLN A 333 31.27 -25.23 3.44
C GLN A 333 30.78 -23.82 3.10
N ILE A 334 31.12 -23.31 1.92
CA ILE A 334 30.62 -22.00 1.44
C ILE A 334 29.10 -22.04 1.28
N LEU A 335 28.56 -23.10 0.67
CA LEU A 335 27.12 -23.26 0.51
C LEU A 335 26.39 -23.34 1.85
N LYS A 336 26.95 -24.03 2.85
CA LYS A 336 26.42 -24.04 4.22
C LYS A 336 26.38 -22.63 4.83
N LYS A 337 27.48 -21.87 4.74
CA LYS A 337 27.51 -20.47 5.23
C LYS A 337 26.48 -19.59 4.53
N LEU A 338 26.34 -19.74 3.21
CA LEU A 338 25.39 -18.98 2.41
C LEU A 338 23.94 -19.30 2.81
N SER A 339 23.63 -20.58 3.05
CA SER A 339 22.31 -20.99 3.56
C SER A 339 22.01 -20.40 4.95
N GLY A 340 23.01 -20.35 5.85
CA GLY A 340 22.86 -19.73 7.15
C GLY A 340 22.55 -18.23 7.06
N LEU A 341 23.27 -17.50 6.21
CA LEU A 341 23.03 -16.09 5.95
C LEU A 341 21.64 -15.84 5.34
N GLN A 342 21.19 -16.72 4.45
CA GLN A 342 19.85 -16.61 3.88
C GLN A 342 18.76 -16.79 4.93
N CYS A 343 18.93 -17.70 5.90
CA CYS A 343 18.01 -17.86 7.01
C CYS A 343 17.94 -16.60 7.88
N THR A 344 19.09 -16.05 8.29
CA THR A 344 19.10 -14.83 9.12
C THR A 344 18.47 -13.62 8.41
N MET A 345 18.66 -13.50 7.10
CA MET A 345 17.98 -12.47 6.30
C MET A 345 16.46 -12.65 6.28
N LYS A 346 15.97 -13.89 6.16
CA LYS A 346 14.53 -14.17 6.21
C LYS A 346 13.95 -13.81 7.58
N ASP A 347 14.67 -14.13 8.66
CA ASP A 347 14.26 -13.80 10.02
C ASP A 347 14.21 -12.29 10.23
N LEU A 348 15.22 -11.56 9.78
CA LEU A 348 15.24 -10.09 9.86
C LEU A 348 14.07 -9.47 9.08
N LYS A 349 13.78 -9.98 7.88
CA LYS A 349 12.63 -9.52 7.08
C LYS A 349 11.31 -9.79 7.79
N TYR A 350 11.18 -10.95 8.45
CA TYR A 350 10.00 -11.28 9.24
C TYR A 350 9.86 -10.35 10.45
N ILE A 351 10.96 -10.07 11.15
CA ILE A 351 10.99 -9.13 12.28
C ILE A 351 10.60 -7.72 11.82
N SER A 352 11.20 -7.21 10.74
CA SER A 352 10.90 -5.86 10.24
C SER A 352 9.48 -5.72 9.67
N SER A 353 8.91 -6.81 9.14
CA SER A 353 7.52 -6.85 8.67
C SER A 353 6.53 -7.18 9.78
N SER A 354 7.00 -7.48 11.00
CA SER A 354 6.14 -7.84 12.11
C SER A 354 5.36 -6.61 12.60
N LYS A 355 4.12 -6.84 13.03
CA LYS A 355 3.24 -5.77 13.54
C LYS A 355 3.85 -5.02 14.73
N ALA A 356 4.59 -5.70 15.60
CA ALA A 356 5.24 -5.08 16.75
C ALA A 356 6.35 -4.10 16.33
N TYR A 357 7.16 -4.49 15.33
CA TYR A 357 8.21 -3.63 14.81
C TYR A 357 7.62 -2.42 14.07
N LEU A 358 6.61 -2.64 13.22
CA LEU A 358 5.92 -1.55 12.51
C LEU A 358 5.30 -0.56 13.50
N LEU A 359 4.60 -1.04 14.54
CA LEU A 359 4.03 -0.19 15.58
C LEU A 359 5.11 0.63 16.32
N LEU A 360 6.24 0.01 16.64
CA LEU A 360 7.35 0.70 17.31
C LEU A 360 7.98 1.75 16.39
N ASN A 361 8.09 1.45 15.09
CA ASN A 361 8.58 2.39 14.08
C ASN A 361 7.61 3.58 13.91
N ASP A 362 6.30 3.35 13.89
CA ASP A 362 5.29 4.41 13.81
C ASP A 362 5.33 5.31 15.05
N GLN A 363 5.49 4.72 16.25
CA GLN A 363 5.67 5.48 17.49
C GLN A 363 6.98 6.28 17.49
N LEU A 364 8.05 5.71 16.95
CA LEU A 364 9.32 6.42 16.79
C LEU A 364 9.14 7.63 15.87
N GLU A 365 8.47 7.46 14.73
CA GLU A 365 8.28 8.56 13.79
C GLU A 365 7.38 9.66 14.35
N LYS A 366 6.29 9.27 15.04
CA LYS A 366 5.46 10.21 15.79
C LYS A 366 6.25 10.99 16.83
N SER A 367 7.14 10.33 17.57
CA SER A 367 7.98 10.99 18.57
C SER A 367 8.98 11.99 17.96
N LYS A 368 9.49 11.70 16.74
CA LYS A 368 10.34 12.63 16.01
C LYS A 368 9.56 13.88 15.59
N ASP A 369 8.35 13.70 15.07
CA ASP A 369 7.49 14.83 14.67
C ASP A 369 7.12 15.70 15.87
N GLU A 370 6.80 15.09 17.02
CA GLU A 370 6.56 15.81 18.27
C GLU A 370 7.80 16.60 18.73
N LEU A 371 9.00 16.02 18.60
CA LEU A 371 10.26 16.69 18.93
C LEU A 371 10.52 17.88 18.01
N ILE A 372 10.24 17.77 16.71
CA ILE A 372 10.33 18.88 15.76
C ILE A 372 9.33 19.98 16.12
N ARG A 373 8.09 19.63 16.47
CA ARG A 373 7.08 20.58 16.93
C ARG A 373 7.53 21.32 18.20
N CYS A 374 8.03 20.60 19.20
CA CYS A 374 8.56 21.17 20.43
C CYS A 374 9.74 22.12 20.16
N ARG A 375 10.65 21.75 19.25
CA ARG A 375 11.74 22.63 18.81
C ARG A 375 11.21 23.94 18.22
N SER A 376 10.22 23.86 17.32
CA SER A 376 9.63 25.07 16.72
C SER A 376 8.95 25.99 17.75
N MET A 377 8.28 25.42 18.76
CA MET A 377 7.67 26.21 19.84
C MET A 377 8.74 26.88 20.70
N TRP A 378 9.84 26.17 20.97
CA TRP A 378 10.98 26.72 21.70
C TRP A 378 11.64 27.88 20.95
N GLU A 379 11.84 27.76 19.63
CA GLU A 379 12.37 28.84 18.80
C GLU A 379 11.47 30.08 18.82
N LYS A 380 10.14 29.90 18.75
CA LYS A 380 9.17 31.01 18.90
C LYS A 380 9.26 31.69 20.27
N LEU A 381 9.29 30.90 21.35
CA LEU A 381 9.44 31.42 22.71
C LEU A 381 10.74 32.19 22.89
N GLN A 382 11.84 31.72 22.27
CA GLN A 382 13.11 32.42 22.31
C GLN A 382 13.01 33.80 21.66
N VAL A 383 12.36 33.90 20.50
CA VAL A 383 12.11 35.19 19.82
C VAL A 383 11.22 36.11 20.65
N GLU A 384 10.16 35.57 21.27
CA GLU A 384 9.29 36.37 22.16
C GLU A 384 10.04 36.89 23.39
N LYS A 385 10.89 36.06 24.00
CA LYS A 385 11.74 36.46 25.12
C LYS A 385 12.68 37.61 24.73
N ASP A 386 13.31 37.52 23.56
CA ASP A 386 14.20 38.59 23.06
C ASP A 386 13.40 39.87 22.72
N ASN A 387 12.19 39.75 22.17
CA ASN A 387 11.29 40.88 21.94
C ASN A 387 10.85 41.55 23.26
N PHE A 388 10.55 40.76 24.29
CA PHE A 388 10.20 41.27 25.61
C PHE A 388 11.36 42.06 26.22
N ALA A 389 12.57 41.50 26.17
CA ALA A 389 13.77 42.18 26.64
C ALA A 389 14.00 43.53 25.92
N TRP A 390 13.77 43.57 24.60
CA TRP A 390 13.83 44.82 23.84
C TRP A 390 12.77 45.84 24.27
N ARG A 391 11.52 45.41 24.49
CA ARG A 391 10.45 46.30 24.97
C ARG A 391 10.71 46.82 26.38
N GLU A 392 11.25 45.99 27.26
CA GLU A 392 11.63 46.38 28.62
C GLU A 392 12.72 47.45 28.60
N ALA A 393 13.75 47.28 27.75
CA ALA A 393 14.79 48.29 27.56
C ALA A 393 14.22 49.61 27.00
N ASP A 394 13.33 49.56 26.01
CA ASP A 394 12.65 50.74 25.45
C ASP A 394 11.81 51.49 26.51
N LEU A 395 11.05 50.75 27.33
CA LEU A 395 10.27 51.34 28.43
C LEU A 395 11.18 51.99 29.49
N THR A 396 12.32 51.38 29.79
CA THR A 396 13.30 51.95 30.73
C THR A 396 13.84 53.28 30.19
N VAL A 397 14.23 53.33 28.91
CA VAL A 397 14.71 54.57 28.27
C VAL A 397 13.61 55.63 28.25
N LYS A 398 12.36 55.26 27.98
CA LYS A 398 11.22 56.20 28.02
C LYS A 398 10.96 56.74 29.43
N ALA A 399 11.08 55.90 30.46
CA ALA A 399 10.95 56.32 31.84
C ALA A 399 12.05 57.33 32.22
N ASP A 400 13.31 57.04 31.88
CA ASP A 400 14.44 57.95 32.08
C ASP A 400 14.23 59.28 31.35
N ALA A 401 13.76 59.25 30.10
CA ALA A 401 13.45 60.44 29.32
C ALA A 401 12.34 61.28 29.98
N ALA A 402 11.26 60.65 30.45
CA ALA A 402 10.17 61.33 31.14
C ALA A 402 10.64 61.98 32.45
N ASP A 403 11.53 61.32 33.20
CA ASP A 403 12.12 61.88 34.42
C ASP A 403 13.07 63.04 34.12
N ILE A 404 13.83 63.00 33.02
CA ILE A 404 14.62 64.13 32.53
C ILE A 404 13.69 65.30 32.17
N SER A 405 12.62 65.07 31.40
CA SER A 405 11.65 66.10 31.02
C SER A 405 10.98 66.72 32.24
N ARG A 406 10.61 65.92 33.25
CA ARG A 406 10.01 66.41 34.49
C ARG A 406 10.99 67.30 35.27
N ARG A 407 12.25 66.89 35.39
CA ARG A 407 13.30 67.72 36.01
C ARG A 407 13.52 69.02 35.26
N ALA A 408 13.56 68.98 33.93
CA ALA A 408 13.70 70.16 33.09
C ALA A 408 12.53 71.14 33.26
N ALA A 409 11.30 70.62 33.32
CA ALA A 409 10.10 71.42 33.60
C ALA A 409 10.17 72.08 34.98
N SER A 410 10.55 71.34 36.03
CA SER A 410 10.73 71.91 37.37
C SER A 410 11.78 73.03 37.41
N VAL A 411 12.88 72.90 36.65
CA VAL A 411 13.89 73.95 36.51
C VAL A 411 13.31 75.17 35.79
N ALA A 412 12.60 74.97 34.68
CA ALA A 412 11.94 76.06 33.96
C ALA A 412 10.92 76.80 34.84
N ASP A 413 10.10 76.09 35.60
CA ASP A 413 9.14 76.67 36.55
C ASP A 413 9.83 77.48 37.65
N SER A 414 10.99 77.02 38.13
CA SER A 414 11.79 77.77 39.11
C SER A 414 12.32 79.08 38.51
N TRP A 415 12.83 79.04 37.28
CA TRP A 415 13.30 80.23 36.56
C TRP A 415 12.17 81.22 36.26
N ILE A 416 11.00 80.73 35.83
CA ILE A 416 9.82 81.57 35.60
C ILE A 416 9.45 82.31 36.89
N ARG A 417 9.38 81.58 38.01
CA ARG A 417 9.04 82.18 39.32
C ARG A 417 10.04 83.22 39.77
N ASP A 418 11.33 83.00 39.52
CA ASP A 418 12.38 83.97 39.86
C ASP A 418 12.28 85.22 38.97
N LEU A 419 11.99 85.07 37.69
CA LEU A 419 11.74 86.19 36.77
C LEU A 419 10.47 86.96 37.14
N GLU A 420 9.40 86.28 37.52
CA GLU A 420 8.15 86.91 37.99
C GLU A 420 8.38 87.77 39.24
N LYS A 421 9.17 87.27 40.19
CA LYS A 421 9.55 88.04 41.38
C LYS A 421 10.35 89.30 41.03
N GLU A 422 11.34 89.17 40.14
CA GLU A 422 12.12 90.33 39.71
C GLU A 422 11.24 91.33 38.95
N LEU A 423 10.32 90.87 38.10
CA LEU A 423 9.35 91.72 37.41
C LEU A 423 8.46 92.49 38.41
N HIS A 424 7.92 91.81 39.43
CA HIS A 424 7.09 92.45 40.46
C HIS A 424 7.87 93.54 41.19
N LYS A 425 9.12 93.25 41.56
CA LYS A 425 10.02 94.22 42.19
C LYS A 425 10.30 95.44 41.30
N GLN A 426 10.51 95.24 40.00
CA GLN A 426 10.66 96.35 39.04
C GLN A 426 9.38 97.18 38.93
N LEU A 427 8.21 96.54 38.97
CA LEU A 427 6.91 97.22 38.91
C LEU A 427 6.66 98.05 40.18
N ASP A 428 6.98 97.51 41.36
CA ASP A 428 6.91 98.23 42.62
C ASP A 428 7.86 99.45 42.64
N GLN A 429 9.09 99.28 42.13
CA GLN A 429 10.04 100.38 41.95
C GLN A 429 9.48 101.45 41.01
N ARG A 430 8.90 101.06 39.87
CA ARG A 430 8.25 101.99 38.94
C ARG A 430 7.11 102.75 39.61
N ASN A 431 6.20 102.06 40.32
CA ASN A 431 5.10 102.70 41.02
C ASN A 431 5.61 103.70 42.08
N MET A 432 6.67 103.35 42.81
CA MET A 432 7.33 104.27 43.75
C MET A 432 7.87 105.53 43.05
N PHE A 433 8.49 105.38 41.88
CA PHE A 433 8.96 106.52 41.09
C PHE A 433 7.79 107.35 40.53
N GLU A 434 6.71 106.72 40.11
CA GLU A 434 5.51 107.38 39.62
C GLU A 434 4.83 108.21 40.70
N ILE A 435 4.67 107.67 41.92
CA ILE A 435 4.18 108.42 43.09
C ILE A 435 5.09 109.61 43.38
N LYS A 436 6.41 109.42 43.43
CA LYS A 436 7.37 110.52 43.64
C LYS A 436 7.29 111.58 42.54
N LEU A 437 7.02 111.18 41.29
CA LEU A 437 6.83 112.11 40.18
C LEU A 437 5.52 112.88 40.32
N GLU A 438 4.42 112.21 40.70
CA GLU A 438 3.14 112.85 40.98
C GLU A 438 3.25 113.86 42.13
N GLU A 439 3.91 113.51 43.23
CA GLU A 439 4.21 114.42 44.35
C GLU A 439 5.00 115.65 43.89
N ASN A 440 6.03 115.46 43.06
CA ASN A 440 6.81 116.56 42.48
C ASN A 440 6.02 117.39 41.45
N SER A 441 4.99 116.82 40.81
CA SER A 441 4.12 117.53 39.85
C SER A 441 2.93 118.24 40.50
N GLY A 442 2.56 117.82 41.72
CA GLY A 442 1.50 118.40 42.56
C GLY A 442 1.96 119.61 43.37
N GLU A 443 3.23 120.02 43.26
CA GLU A 443 3.72 121.26 43.83
C GLU A 443 3.08 122.46 43.10
N PRO A 444 2.22 123.27 43.77
CA PRO A 444 1.63 124.42 43.12
C PRO A 444 2.74 125.45 42.92
N GLY A 445 3.07 125.71 41.66
CA GLY A 445 3.84 126.88 41.30
C GLY A 445 3.18 128.14 41.86
N ARG A 446 3.75 128.70 42.93
CA ARG A 446 3.63 130.10 43.31
C ARG A 446 4.90 130.57 44.04
N LYS A 447 5.66 131.37 43.28
CA LYS A 447 6.45 132.56 43.60
C LYS A 447 7.22 132.60 44.92
#